data_AF-A0A976JNX0-F1
#
_entry.id   AF-A0A976JNX0-F1
#
_cell.length_a   1.000
_cell.length_b   1.000
_cell.length_c   1.000
_cell.angle_alpha   90.00
_cell.angle_beta   90.00
_cell.angle_gamma   90.00
#
_symmetry.space_group_name_H-M   'P 1'
#
loop_
_entity.id
_entity.type
_entity.pdbx_description
1 polymer ?
#
loop_
_entity_poly.entity_id
_entity_poly.type
_entity_poly.pdbx_seq_one_letter_code
_entity_poly.pdbx_strand_id
1 'polypeptide(L)'
;MSKCILFLLISVSFTVKAGGFGKFKKRVIDIDGADFVPGKRWYRSSENAQEKIDKLLQILSESRTGQKLMSQASAKAAKEGKTINELFKVGEGSLLDTTLVRRFSQNDPSVIQYETRSTIFINKTHSYYNAVLDMAHELTHYTFRKPFNPYVDNFDPGEFVRSTVEGTGGEVEAYLVECKVMYELFPSRTSKNSNCGMVKNPETGKLSKALAVEQFYRVGGHIRSYEKDMDVYNISKTEFPYLSSGEATFISSAWGLPYPVAALKEYKTIMGKVCQNDQKRLVLMQKNLGRLPASESTSPMQRQYKTFFSSYRNRCEKFM
;
A
#
# COMPACT_ATOMS: atom_id res chain seq x y z
N MET A 1 57.56 -1.34 -77.29
CA MET A 1 57.91 -1.19 -75.86
C MET A 1 56.63 -0.87 -75.11
N SER A 2 55.92 -1.86 -74.59
CA SER A 2 56.10 -2.38 -73.22
C SER A 2 55.69 -1.36 -72.16
N LYS A 3 54.44 -1.39 -71.69
CA LYS A 3 54.01 -2.21 -70.54
C LYS A 3 52.55 -1.89 -70.18
N CYS A 4 51.76 -2.95 -70.13
CA CYS A 4 50.52 -3.04 -69.37
C CYS A 4 50.77 -2.66 -67.91
N ILE A 5 49.94 -1.80 -67.32
CA ILE A 5 49.58 -1.93 -65.90
C ILE A 5 48.07 -1.72 -65.78
N LEU A 6 47.44 -2.86 -65.54
CA LEU A 6 46.12 -3.12 -65.02
C LEU A 6 45.93 -2.35 -63.70
N PHE A 7 44.93 -1.47 -63.60
CA PHE A 7 44.43 -1.03 -62.29
C PHE A 7 42.95 -1.36 -62.16
N LEU A 8 42.70 -2.23 -61.19
CA LEU A 8 41.43 -2.80 -60.78
C LEU A 8 40.38 -1.71 -60.51
N LEU A 9 39.28 -1.75 -61.27
CA LEU A 9 38.00 -1.17 -60.87
C LEU A 9 37.40 -2.06 -59.77
N ILE A 10 37.58 -1.66 -58.51
CA ILE A 10 36.84 -2.23 -57.38
C ILE A 10 35.44 -1.59 -57.39
N SER A 11 34.53 -2.20 -58.16
CA SER A 11 33.10 -2.00 -58.00
C SER A 11 32.66 -2.66 -56.70
N VAL A 12 32.59 -1.89 -55.61
CA VAL A 12 31.87 -2.30 -54.41
C VAL A 12 30.37 -2.23 -54.72
N SER A 13 29.84 -3.33 -55.24
CA SER A 13 28.41 -3.59 -55.23
C SER A 13 27.99 -3.76 -53.77
N PHE A 14 27.49 -2.69 -53.15
CA PHE A 14 26.65 -2.82 -51.97
C PHE A 14 25.37 -3.54 -52.38
N THR A 15 25.41 -4.86 -52.31
CA THR A 15 24.20 -5.66 -52.16
C THR A 15 23.60 -5.26 -50.82
N VAL A 16 22.61 -4.36 -50.87
CA VAL A 16 21.66 -4.19 -49.78
C VAL A 16 20.91 -5.52 -49.68
N LYS A 17 21.47 -6.45 -48.90
CA LYS A 17 20.67 -7.54 -48.33
C LYS A 17 19.61 -6.84 -47.49
N ALA A 18 18.39 -6.80 -48.01
CA ALA A 18 17.19 -6.71 -47.20
C ALA A 18 17.17 -7.94 -46.28
N GLY A 19 17.99 -7.89 -45.22
CA GLY A 19 17.87 -8.75 -44.08
C GLY A 19 16.54 -8.40 -43.47
N GLY A 20 15.55 -9.26 -43.71
CA GLY A 20 14.22 -9.11 -43.18
C GLY A 20 14.32 -8.72 -41.71
N PHE A 21 13.65 -7.61 -41.36
CA PHE A 21 13.30 -7.32 -39.99
C PHE A 21 12.43 -8.49 -39.53
N GLY A 22 13.12 -9.54 -39.07
CA GLY A 22 12.54 -10.64 -38.35
C GLY A 22 11.77 -10.01 -37.22
N LYS A 23 10.46 -10.13 -37.30
CA LYS A 23 9.55 -9.93 -36.18
C LYS A 23 10.26 -10.45 -34.94
N PHE A 24 10.67 -9.56 -34.04
CA PHE A 24 10.92 -9.92 -32.65
C PHE A 24 9.56 -10.29 -32.04
N LYS A 25 8.97 -11.40 -32.52
CA LYS A 25 8.22 -12.31 -31.66
C LYS A 25 9.27 -12.81 -30.68
N LYS A 26 9.51 -12.04 -29.62
CA LYS A 26 9.99 -12.62 -28.37
C LYS A 26 8.92 -13.66 -28.06
N ARG A 27 9.24 -14.92 -28.38
CA ARG A 27 8.47 -16.06 -27.91
C ARG A 27 8.42 -15.85 -26.40
N VAL A 28 7.20 -15.67 -25.90
CA VAL A 28 6.89 -15.93 -24.50
C VAL A 28 7.62 -17.21 -24.20
N ILE A 29 8.58 -17.15 -23.28
CA ILE A 29 9.15 -18.37 -22.72
C ILE A 29 7.92 -19.02 -22.09
N ASP A 30 7.41 -20.05 -22.75
CA ASP A 30 6.48 -20.99 -22.15
C ASP A 30 7.14 -21.37 -20.83
N ILE A 31 6.47 -21.03 -19.74
CA ILE A 31 6.77 -21.62 -18.45
C ILE A 31 6.54 -23.11 -18.69
N ASP A 32 7.62 -23.86 -18.84
CA ASP A 32 7.62 -25.32 -18.69
C ASP A 32 7.21 -25.65 -17.26
N GLY A 33 5.90 -25.58 -17.05
CA GLY A 33 5.21 -25.76 -15.80
C GLY A 33 3.73 -25.73 -16.11
N ALA A 34 3.17 -26.90 -16.37
CA ALA A 34 1.75 -27.18 -16.66
C ALA A 34 0.75 -26.74 -15.55
N ASP A 35 1.11 -25.77 -14.69
CA ASP A 35 0.46 -25.47 -13.43
C ASP A 35 0.02 -24.01 -13.25
N PHE A 36 0.33 -23.09 -14.18
CA PHE A 36 -0.26 -21.74 -14.11
C PHE A 36 -1.57 -21.69 -14.90
N VAL A 37 -2.67 -21.89 -14.17
CA VAL A 37 -4.01 -21.67 -14.69
C VAL A 37 -4.60 -20.48 -13.92
N PRO A 38 -4.79 -19.31 -14.55
CA PRO A 38 -5.20 -18.08 -13.85
C PRO A 38 -6.46 -18.24 -12.98
N GLY A 39 -7.39 -19.12 -13.37
CA GLY A 39 -8.62 -19.40 -12.63
C GLY A 39 -8.50 -20.43 -11.50
N LYS A 40 -7.39 -21.19 -11.41
CA LYS A 40 -7.16 -22.18 -10.35
C LYS A 40 -6.77 -21.49 -9.05
N ARG A 41 -7.18 -22.05 -7.91
CA ARG A 41 -6.74 -21.59 -6.59
C ARG A 41 -5.21 -21.61 -6.49
N TRP A 42 -4.63 -20.56 -5.93
CA TRP A 42 -3.17 -20.43 -5.86
C TRP A 42 -2.55 -21.23 -4.71
N TYR A 43 -3.32 -21.47 -3.64
CA TYR A 43 -2.86 -22.15 -2.43
C TYR A 43 -3.85 -23.21 -1.92
N ARG A 44 -3.30 -24.31 -1.43
CA ARG A 44 -3.97 -25.34 -0.61
C ARG A 44 -3.16 -25.56 0.66
N SER A 45 -3.82 -25.86 1.77
CA SER A 45 -3.18 -26.02 3.08
C SER A 45 -2.15 -27.14 3.16
N SER A 46 -2.22 -28.12 2.28
CA SER A 46 -1.24 -29.21 2.18
C SER A 46 0.05 -28.82 1.44
N GLU A 47 0.11 -27.62 0.86
CA GLU A 47 1.24 -27.15 0.05
C GLU A 47 2.16 -26.23 0.84
N ASN A 48 3.43 -26.17 0.43
CA ASN A 48 4.41 -25.25 1.00
C ASN A 48 4.04 -23.80 0.67
N ALA A 49 3.72 -23.01 1.69
CA ALA A 49 3.34 -21.61 1.54
C ALA A 49 4.42 -20.76 0.85
N GLN A 50 5.70 -21.00 1.19
CA GLN A 50 6.80 -20.21 0.65
C GLN A 50 6.96 -20.45 -0.84
N GLU A 51 6.94 -21.72 -1.28
CA GLU A 51 7.00 -22.05 -2.72
C GLU A 51 5.85 -21.43 -3.52
N LYS A 52 4.65 -21.37 -2.94
CA LYS A 52 3.50 -20.72 -3.60
C LYS A 52 3.67 -19.21 -3.70
N ILE A 53 4.19 -18.57 -2.67
CA ILE A 53 4.53 -17.14 -2.68
C ILE A 53 5.61 -16.86 -3.73
N ASP A 54 6.66 -17.69 -3.78
CA ASP A 54 7.75 -17.55 -4.74
C ASP A 54 7.23 -17.63 -6.17
N LYS A 55 6.27 -18.53 -6.43
CA LYS A 55 5.59 -18.63 -7.72
C LYS A 55 4.78 -17.37 -8.05
N LEU A 56 4.06 -16.77 -7.08
CA LEU A 56 3.35 -15.51 -7.30
C LEU A 56 4.33 -14.36 -7.63
N LEU A 57 5.46 -14.28 -6.90
CA LEU A 57 6.51 -13.30 -7.17
C LEU A 57 7.14 -13.50 -8.56
N GLN A 58 7.34 -14.75 -8.97
CA GLN A 58 7.82 -15.07 -10.31
C GLN A 58 6.84 -14.57 -11.39
N ILE A 59 5.53 -14.82 -11.24
CA ILE A 59 4.52 -14.35 -12.19
C ILE A 59 4.47 -12.82 -12.20
N LEU A 60 4.49 -12.17 -11.03
CA LEU A 60 4.52 -10.70 -10.94
C LEU A 60 5.75 -10.11 -11.65
N SER A 61 6.89 -10.81 -11.59
CA SER A 61 8.12 -10.40 -12.27
C SER A 61 8.06 -10.44 -13.80
N GLU A 62 7.00 -11.00 -14.40
CA GLU A 62 6.79 -10.93 -15.86
C GLU A 62 6.22 -9.58 -16.30
N SER A 63 5.61 -8.84 -15.37
CA SER A 63 5.11 -7.48 -15.59
C SER A 63 6.25 -6.47 -15.42
N ARG A 64 6.37 -5.52 -16.36
CA ARG A 64 7.34 -4.40 -16.24
C ARG A 64 7.03 -3.56 -14.99
N THR A 65 5.75 -3.31 -14.74
CA THR A 65 5.28 -2.61 -13.54
C THR A 65 5.60 -3.43 -12.28
N GLY A 66 5.33 -4.74 -12.30
CA GLY A 66 5.66 -5.68 -11.21
C GLY A 66 7.15 -5.74 -10.89
N GLN A 67 8.02 -5.82 -11.90
CA GLN A 67 9.49 -5.79 -11.72
C GLN A 67 9.96 -4.52 -11.00
N LYS A 68 9.46 -3.35 -11.45
CA LYS A 68 9.82 -2.07 -10.83
C LYS A 68 9.35 -2.02 -9.38
N LEU A 69 8.12 -2.46 -9.13
CA LEU A 69 7.54 -2.51 -7.79
C LEU A 69 8.35 -3.42 -6.86
N MET A 70 8.66 -4.64 -7.30
CA MET A 70 9.49 -5.60 -6.56
C MET A 70 10.89 -5.07 -6.27
N SER A 71 11.52 -4.38 -7.23
CA SER A 71 12.84 -3.77 -7.02
C SER A 71 12.82 -2.72 -5.92
N GLN A 72 11.82 -1.83 -5.93
CA GLN A 72 11.67 -0.79 -4.91
C GLN A 72 11.29 -1.38 -3.54
N ALA A 73 10.39 -2.37 -3.51
CA ALA A 73 10.04 -3.09 -2.29
C ALA A 73 11.24 -3.82 -1.68
N SER A 74 12.04 -4.50 -2.50
CA SER A 74 13.25 -5.21 -2.06
C SER A 74 14.27 -4.24 -1.46
N ALA A 75 14.47 -3.08 -2.08
CA ALA A 75 15.34 -2.04 -1.55
C ALA A 75 14.84 -1.48 -0.21
N LYS A 76 13.52 -1.40 0.00
CA LYS A 76 12.92 -1.01 1.28
C LYS A 76 13.10 -2.11 2.34
N ALA A 77 12.81 -3.36 2.00
CA ALA A 77 12.96 -4.52 2.90
C ALA A 77 14.41 -4.71 3.35
N ALA A 78 15.39 -4.52 2.46
CA ALA A 78 16.81 -4.63 2.77
C ALA A 78 17.25 -3.62 3.86
N LYS A 79 16.65 -2.42 3.89
CA LYS A 79 16.91 -1.44 4.96
C LYS A 79 16.39 -1.89 6.33
N GLU A 80 15.43 -2.82 6.34
CA GLU A 80 14.88 -3.46 7.54
C GLU A 80 15.57 -4.80 7.86
N GLY A 81 16.63 -5.16 7.12
CA GLY A 81 17.33 -6.44 7.29
C GLY A 81 16.52 -7.65 6.83
N LYS A 82 15.56 -7.45 5.92
CA LYS A 82 14.67 -8.49 5.38
C LYS A 82 14.84 -8.66 3.88
N THR A 83 14.49 -9.85 3.41
CA THR A 83 14.26 -10.16 1.99
C THR A 83 12.81 -9.88 1.61
N ILE A 84 12.54 -9.76 0.31
CA ILE A 84 11.17 -9.54 -0.19
C ILE A 84 10.24 -10.71 0.17
N ASN A 85 10.75 -11.94 0.17
CA ASN A 85 9.98 -13.15 0.46
C ASN A 85 9.46 -13.15 1.91
N GLU A 86 10.26 -12.66 2.85
CA GLU A 86 9.90 -12.55 4.28
C GLU A 86 8.79 -11.52 4.55
N LEU A 87 8.44 -10.70 3.56
CA LEU A 87 7.31 -9.78 3.70
C LEU A 87 5.97 -10.49 3.61
N PHE A 88 5.89 -11.67 2.98
CA PHE A 88 4.62 -12.28 2.59
C PHE A 88 4.21 -13.44 3.49
N LYS A 89 2.90 -13.55 3.74
CA LYS A 89 2.26 -14.69 4.40
C LYS A 89 0.94 -15.05 3.73
N VAL A 90 0.54 -16.30 3.87
CA VAL A 90 -0.80 -16.74 3.50
C VAL A 90 -1.79 -16.26 4.56
N GLY A 91 -2.91 -15.65 4.15
CA GLY A 91 -3.95 -15.13 5.03
C GLY A 91 -5.37 -15.50 4.60
N GLU A 92 -6.36 -15.14 5.43
CA GLU A 92 -7.79 -15.24 5.09
C GLU A 92 -8.26 -14.10 4.18
N GLY A 93 -7.53 -12.98 4.18
CA GLY A 93 -7.74 -11.81 3.33
C GLY A 93 -6.41 -11.29 2.81
N SER A 94 -6.46 -10.44 1.80
CA SER A 94 -5.30 -9.71 1.30
C SER A 94 -5.23 -8.35 1.96
N LEU A 95 -4.12 -8.07 2.64
CA LEU A 95 -3.88 -6.79 3.32
C LEU A 95 -2.40 -6.63 3.71
N LEU A 96 -1.92 -5.39 3.69
CA LEU A 96 -0.69 -4.97 4.36
C LEU A 96 -0.98 -4.67 5.84
N ASP A 97 -0.51 -5.54 6.72
CA ASP A 97 -0.52 -5.27 8.16
C ASP A 97 0.74 -4.49 8.53
N THR A 98 0.57 -3.29 9.07
CA THR A 98 1.67 -2.47 9.57
C THR A 98 1.47 -2.19 11.05
N THR A 99 2.31 -2.79 11.87
CA THR A 99 2.31 -2.59 13.31
C THR A 99 3.41 -1.59 13.70
N LEU A 100 3.03 -0.51 14.36
CA LEU A 100 3.96 0.39 15.06
C LEU A 100 4.18 -0.15 16.48
N VAL A 101 5.29 -0.86 16.68
CA VAL A 101 5.72 -1.34 17.99
C VAL A 101 6.35 -0.19 18.75
N ARG A 102 5.81 0.11 19.92
CA ARG A 102 6.33 1.10 20.85
C ARG A 102 6.97 0.38 22.03
N ARG A 103 8.25 0.61 22.27
CA ARG A 103 8.98 0.07 23.42
C ARG A 103 9.31 1.20 24.39
N PHE A 104 9.09 0.93 25.67
CA PHE A 104 9.44 1.83 26.77
C PHE A 104 10.54 1.19 27.60
N SER A 105 11.42 2.01 28.16
CA SER A 105 12.32 1.53 29.22
C SER A 105 11.51 1.30 30.49
N GLN A 106 11.72 0.17 31.16
CA GLN A 106 11.12 -0.09 32.48
C GLN A 106 11.63 0.90 33.53
N ASN A 107 12.88 1.34 33.38
CA ASN A 107 13.54 2.25 34.31
C ASN A 107 13.26 3.72 34.00
N ASP A 108 12.92 4.04 32.74
CA ASP A 108 12.53 5.38 32.32
C ASP A 108 11.39 5.33 31.29
N PRO A 109 10.12 5.37 31.75
CA PRO A 109 8.95 5.38 30.87
C PRO A 109 8.87 6.63 29.97
N SER A 110 9.71 7.65 30.16
CA SER A 110 9.76 8.85 29.32
C SER A 110 10.43 8.59 27.97
N VAL A 111 11.36 7.62 27.91
CA VAL A 111 12.07 7.22 26.70
C VAL A 111 11.24 6.23 25.89
N ILE A 112 10.99 6.58 24.62
CA ILE A 112 10.16 5.79 23.70
C ILE A 112 10.99 5.41 22.47
N GLN A 113 11.01 4.13 22.14
CA GLN A 113 11.54 3.63 20.88
C GLN A 113 10.38 3.14 20.00
N TYR A 114 10.43 3.49 18.72
CA TYR A 114 9.44 3.08 17.73
C TYR A 114 10.09 2.12 16.72
N GLU A 115 9.44 1.00 16.47
CA GLU A 115 9.83 0.01 15.46
C GLU A 115 8.60 -0.33 14.62
N THR A 116 8.67 -0.14 13.30
CA THR A 116 7.58 -0.51 12.39
C THR A 116 7.83 -1.91 11.86
N ARG A 117 6.80 -2.77 11.90
CA ARG A 117 6.82 -4.10 11.29
C ARG A 117 5.69 -4.20 10.28
N SER A 118 6.05 -4.51 9.05
CA SER A 118 5.09 -4.74 7.98
C SER A 118 5.08 -6.20 7.53
N THR A 119 3.90 -6.75 7.31
CA THR A 119 3.66 -8.08 6.72
C THR A 119 2.51 -7.98 5.73
N ILE A 120 2.70 -8.51 4.52
CA ILE A 120 1.67 -8.60 3.49
C ILE A 120 1.02 -9.99 3.60
N PHE A 121 -0.28 -10.02 3.82
CA PHE A 121 -1.08 -11.23 3.74
C PHE A 121 -1.71 -11.31 2.35
N ILE A 122 -1.73 -12.51 1.77
CA ILE A 122 -2.43 -12.80 0.51
C ILE A 122 -3.53 -13.83 0.78
N ASN A 123 -4.75 -13.56 0.32
CA ASN A 123 -5.91 -14.39 0.59
C ASN A 123 -5.79 -15.78 -0.07
N LYS A 124 -5.77 -16.84 0.76
CA LYS A 124 -5.65 -18.24 0.34
C LYS A 124 -6.81 -18.78 -0.51
N THR A 125 -7.93 -18.07 -0.56
CA THR A 125 -9.13 -18.47 -1.33
C THR A 125 -9.10 -18.00 -2.76
N HIS A 126 -8.22 -17.05 -3.09
CA HIS A 126 -8.12 -16.49 -4.43
C HIS A 126 -7.61 -17.48 -5.48
N SER A 127 -7.92 -17.15 -6.73
CA SER A 127 -7.25 -17.74 -7.88
C SER A 127 -5.84 -17.14 -8.03
N TYR A 128 -4.99 -17.79 -8.82
CA TYR A 128 -3.69 -17.22 -9.19
C TYR A 128 -3.81 -15.82 -9.79
N TYR A 129 -4.83 -15.58 -10.61
CA TYR A 129 -5.10 -14.28 -11.20
C TYR A 129 -5.32 -13.20 -10.13
N ASN A 130 -6.27 -13.42 -9.22
CA ASN A 130 -6.57 -12.43 -8.17
C ASN A 130 -5.38 -12.28 -7.19
N ALA A 131 -4.73 -13.38 -6.81
CA ALA A 131 -3.63 -13.35 -5.85
C ALA A 131 -2.42 -12.55 -6.34
N VAL A 132 -2.10 -12.59 -7.64
CA VAL A 132 -1.01 -11.75 -8.22
C VAL A 132 -1.40 -10.28 -8.24
N LEU A 133 -2.67 -9.96 -8.53
CA LEU A 133 -3.15 -8.58 -8.54
C LEU A 133 -3.17 -7.99 -7.12
N ASP A 134 -3.72 -8.73 -6.15
CA ASP A 134 -3.67 -8.35 -4.74
C ASP A 134 -2.23 -8.21 -4.24
N MET A 135 -1.33 -9.10 -4.66
CA MET A 135 0.10 -8.97 -4.33
C MET A 135 0.67 -7.65 -4.85
N ALA A 136 0.33 -7.24 -6.08
CA ALA A 136 0.75 -5.95 -6.61
C ALA A 136 0.13 -4.77 -5.83
N HIS A 137 -1.15 -4.86 -5.47
CA HIS A 137 -1.85 -3.85 -4.67
C HIS A 137 -1.17 -3.65 -3.30
N GLU A 138 -1.03 -4.73 -2.53
CA GLU A 138 -0.43 -4.67 -1.19
C GLU A 138 1.06 -4.30 -1.20
N LEU A 139 1.79 -4.77 -2.21
CA LEU A 139 3.19 -4.39 -2.38
C LEU A 139 3.34 -2.91 -2.75
N THR A 140 2.35 -2.30 -3.40
CA THR A 140 2.31 -0.84 -3.65
C THR A 140 2.16 -0.08 -2.34
N HIS A 141 1.24 -0.50 -1.46
CA HIS A 141 1.15 0.07 -0.12
C HIS A 141 2.48 -0.07 0.62
N TYR A 142 3.07 -1.27 0.64
CA TYR A 142 4.33 -1.48 1.35
C TYR A 142 5.44 -0.59 0.80
N THR A 143 5.54 -0.45 -0.52
CA THR A 143 6.63 0.28 -1.15
C THR A 143 6.54 1.78 -0.91
N PHE A 144 5.35 2.35 -1.06
CA PHE A 144 5.18 3.80 -1.20
C PHE A 144 4.47 4.47 -0.03
N ARG A 145 3.64 3.75 0.74
CA ARG A 145 2.90 4.36 1.85
C ARG A 145 3.89 4.88 2.89
N LYS A 146 3.73 6.16 3.23
CA LYS A 146 4.52 6.79 4.28
C LYS A 146 4.10 6.22 5.63
N PRO A 147 5.05 5.90 6.52
CA PRO A 147 4.73 5.57 7.91
C PRO A 147 3.98 6.74 8.55
N PHE A 148 2.90 6.44 9.28
CA PHE A 148 2.22 7.42 10.13
C PHE A 148 2.55 7.13 11.59
N ASN A 149 2.55 8.18 12.42
CA ASN A 149 2.72 8.08 13.86
C ASN A 149 1.51 8.68 14.55
N PRO A 150 0.58 7.87 15.10
CA PRO A 150 -0.65 8.39 15.68
C PRO A 150 -0.45 9.04 17.07
N TYR A 151 0.79 9.08 17.57
CA TYR A 151 1.15 9.72 18.83
C TYR A 151 1.61 11.18 18.67
N VAL A 152 1.68 11.71 17.45
CA VAL A 152 1.96 13.15 17.23
C VAL A 152 0.70 13.97 17.55
N ASP A 153 0.89 15.18 18.07
CA ASP A 153 -0.24 16.03 18.53
C ASP A 153 -1.20 16.43 17.40
N ASN A 154 -0.74 16.47 16.15
CA ASN A 154 -1.52 16.88 14.97
C ASN A 154 -1.89 15.70 14.06
N PHE A 155 -2.21 14.53 14.62
CA PHE A 155 -2.68 13.41 13.82
C PHE A 155 -4.14 13.66 13.39
N ASP A 156 -4.30 14.32 12.24
CA ASP A 156 -5.58 14.81 11.75
C ASP A 156 -6.40 13.72 11.03
N PRO A 157 -7.70 13.55 11.34
CA PRO A 157 -8.53 12.53 10.71
C PRO A 157 -8.82 12.81 9.23
N GLY A 158 -8.95 14.07 8.82
CA GLY A 158 -9.16 14.45 7.42
C GLY A 158 -7.93 14.12 6.56
N GLU A 159 -6.75 14.50 7.04
CA GLU A 159 -5.47 14.15 6.44
C GLU A 159 -5.25 12.63 6.41
N PHE A 160 -5.61 11.91 7.49
CA PHE A 160 -5.48 10.45 7.51
C PHE A 160 -6.35 9.77 6.45
N VAL A 161 -7.63 10.17 6.34
CA VAL A 161 -8.53 9.65 5.30
C VAL A 161 -7.99 9.97 3.92
N ARG A 162 -7.63 11.23 3.67
CA ARG A 162 -7.10 11.69 2.38
C ARG A 162 -5.82 10.96 1.99
N SER A 163 -4.85 10.88 2.92
CA SER A 163 -3.60 10.15 2.69
C SER A 163 -3.82 8.66 2.46
N THR A 164 -4.82 8.06 3.09
CA THR A 164 -5.15 6.64 2.90
C THR A 164 -5.74 6.40 1.52
N VAL A 165 -6.64 7.28 1.06
CA VAL A 165 -7.30 7.13 -0.25
C VAL A 165 -6.39 7.56 -1.41
N GLU A 166 -5.92 8.81 -1.42
CA GLU A 166 -5.28 9.43 -2.59
C GLU A 166 -3.78 9.72 -2.43
N GLY A 167 -3.25 9.55 -1.22
CA GLY A 167 -1.84 9.74 -0.89
C GLY A 167 -0.90 8.80 -1.65
N THR A 168 0.39 9.08 -1.59
CA THR A 168 1.42 8.19 -2.18
C THR A 168 1.38 6.82 -1.53
N GLY A 169 1.20 5.77 -2.33
CA GLY A 169 0.94 4.41 -1.86
C GLY A 169 -0.41 4.24 -1.15
N GLY A 170 -1.35 5.17 -1.35
CA GLY A 170 -2.74 5.01 -0.94
C GLY A 170 -3.54 4.14 -1.91
N GLU A 171 -4.81 3.93 -1.61
CA GLU A 171 -5.70 2.99 -2.31
C GLU A 171 -5.85 3.30 -3.80
N VAL A 172 -5.96 4.57 -4.16
CA VAL A 172 -6.04 4.98 -5.58
C VAL A 172 -4.77 4.59 -6.33
N GLU A 173 -3.58 4.82 -5.76
CA GLU A 173 -2.33 4.49 -6.44
C GLU A 173 -2.13 2.98 -6.53
N ALA A 174 -2.41 2.25 -5.44
CA ALA A 174 -2.38 0.79 -5.40
C ALA A 174 -3.29 0.18 -6.47
N TYR A 175 -4.53 0.66 -6.57
CA TYR A 175 -5.48 0.19 -7.57
C TYR A 175 -5.04 0.49 -9.01
N LEU A 176 -4.47 1.66 -9.27
CA LEU A 176 -3.95 1.98 -10.60
C LEU A 176 -2.75 1.11 -10.96
N VAL A 177 -1.88 0.76 -10.01
CA VAL A 177 -0.78 -0.17 -10.20
C VAL A 177 -1.30 -1.58 -10.48
N GLU A 178 -2.27 -2.05 -9.70
CA GLU A 178 -2.98 -3.31 -9.92
C GLU A 178 -3.51 -3.40 -11.36
N CYS A 179 -4.24 -2.38 -11.82
CA CYS A 179 -4.76 -2.34 -13.18
C CYS A 179 -3.66 -2.36 -14.26
N LYS A 180 -2.51 -1.72 -14.02
CA LYS A 180 -1.36 -1.79 -14.95
C LYS A 180 -0.78 -3.19 -15.02
N VAL A 181 -0.56 -3.83 -13.86
CA VAL A 181 -0.08 -5.21 -13.79
C VAL A 181 -1.06 -6.15 -14.48
N MET A 182 -2.36 -5.97 -14.27
CA MET A 182 -3.40 -6.73 -14.97
C MET A 182 -3.33 -6.58 -16.49
N TYR A 183 -3.14 -5.36 -17.00
CA TYR A 183 -3.02 -5.12 -18.44
C TYR A 183 -1.74 -5.69 -19.05
N GLU A 184 -0.66 -5.76 -18.28
CA GLU A 184 0.61 -6.32 -18.72
C GLU A 184 0.62 -7.86 -18.70
N LEU A 185 0.06 -8.49 -17.65
CA LEU A 185 0.07 -9.95 -17.50
C LEU A 185 -1.11 -10.64 -18.20
N PHE A 186 -2.27 -9.99 -18.26
CA PHE A 186 -3.53 -10.63 -18.67
C PHE A 186 -4.29 -9.84 -19.76
N PRO A 187 -3.66 -9.49 -20.89
CA PRO A 187 -4.24 -8.63 -21.92
C PRO A 187 -5.55 -9.18 -22.53
N SER A 188 -5.78 -10.49 -22.51
CA SER A 188 -7.01 -11.12 -23.00
C SER A 188 -8.20 -11.03 -22.04
N ARG A 189 -7.97 -10.67 -20.78
CA ARG A 189 -9.00 -10.59 -19.72
C ARG A 189 -9.48 -9.17 -19.44
N THR A 190 -8.89 -8.19 -20.12
CA THR A 190 -9.04 -6.76 -19.83
C THR A 190 -10.38 -6.16 -20.24
N SER A 191 -11.19 -6.89 -21.02
CA SER A 191 -12.44 -6.39 -21.60
C SER A 191 -13.71 -6.96 -20.99
N LYS A 192 -13.64 -8.00 -20.14
CA LYS A 192 -14.86 -8.74 -19.75
C LYS A 192 -15.39 -8.50 -18.35
N ASN A 193 -14.60 -8.23 -17.31
CA ASN A 193 -15.13 -8.18 -15.93
C ASN A 193 -14.29 -7.37 -14.91
N SER A 194 -13.46 -6.40 -15.32
CA SER A 194 -12.62 -5.63 -14.37
C SER A 194 -13.17 -4.23 -14.11
N ASN A 195 -13.22 -3.81 -12.84
CA ASN A 195 -13.50 -2.42 -12.45
C ASN A 195 -12.46 -1.42 -12.98
N CYS A 196 -11.32 -1.90 -13.52
CA CYS A 196 -10.30 -1.05 -14.14
C CYS A 196 -10.83 -0.23 -15.33
N GLY A 197 -11.97 -0.62 -15.92
CA GLY A 197 -12.67 0.19 -16.92
C GLY A 197 -13.20 1.52 -16.36
N MET A 198 -13.59 1.56 -15.09
CA MET A 198 -14.16 2.75 -14.43
C MET A 198 -13.14 3.87 -14.20
N VAL A 199 -11.85 3.53 -14.22
CA VAL A 199 -10.74 4.46 -13.99
C VAL A 199 -9.94 4.75 -15.26
N LYS A 200 -10.45 4.32 -16.42
CA LYS A 200 -9.91 4.65 -17.73
C LYS A 200 -10.57 5.91 -18.26
N ASN A 201 -9.75 6.84 -18.73
CA ASN A 201 -10.23 7.98 -19.48
C ASN A 201 -10.79 7.47 -20.83
N PRO A 202 -12.05 7.81 -21.17
CA PRO A 202 -12.72 7.26 -22.35
C PRO A 202 -12.12 7.73 -23.67
N GLU A 203 -11.52 8.93 -23.70
CA GLU A 203 -10.94 9.53 -24.91
C GLU A 203 -9.56 8.94 -25.23
N THR A 204 -8.73 8.77 -24.21
CA THR A 204 -7.33 8.34 -24.36
C THR A 204 -7.13 6.84 -24.16
N GLY A 205 -8.11 6.15 -23.55
CA GLY A 205 -8.02 4.75 -23.13
C GLY A 205 -7.01 4.48 -22.00
N LYS A 206 -6.37 5.54 -21.47
CA LYS A 206 -5.35 5.44 -20.42
C LYS A 206 -5.98 5.52 -19.03
N LEU A 207 -5.31 4.91 -18.06
CA LEU A 207 -5.67 5.03 -16.65
C LEU A 207 -5.56 6.48 -16.17
N SER A 208 -6.55 6.95 -15.42
CA SER A 208 -6.65 8.33 -14.91
C SER A 208 -6.74 8.34 -13.39
N LYS A 209 -5.77 9.00 -12.74
CA LYS A 209 -5.80 9.19 -11.28
C LYS A 209 -6.99 10.03 -10.84
N ALA A 210 -7.34 11.08 -11.57
CA ALA A 210 -8.48 11.93 -11.24
C ALA A 210 -9.81 11.15 -11.22
N LEU A 211 -10.04 10.31 -12.25
CA LEU A 211 -11.23 9.46 -12.28
C LEU A 211 -11.23 8.43 -11.15
N ALA A 212 -10.07 7.82 -10.87
CA ALA A 212 -9.95 6.90 -9.74
C ALA A 212 -10.28 7.58 -8.41
N VAL A 213 -9.73 8.77 -8.14
CA VAL A 213 -10.07 9.56 -6.94
C VAL A 213 -11.58 9.76 -6.84
N GLU A 214 -12.23 10.23 -7.91
CA GLU A 214 -13.67 10.43 -7.92
C GLU A 214 -14.46 9.16 -7.59
N GLN A 215 -14.08 8.01 -8.18
CA GLN A 215 -14.75 6.74 -7.92
C GLN A 215 -14.58 6.27 -6.46
N PHE A 216 -13.39 6.44 -5.88
CA PHE A 216 -13.12 6.02 -4.50
C PHE A 216 -13.88 6.85 -3.46
N TYR A 217 -14.28 8.08 -3.80
CA TYR A 217 -15.09 8.95 -2.93
C TYR A 217 -16.61 8.73 -3.04
N ARG A 218 -17.06 7.76 -3.85
CA ARG A 218 -18.46 7.33 -3.86
C ARG A 218 -18.72 6.42 -2.66
N VAL A 219 -19.55 6.87 -1.72
CA VAL A 219 -19.84 6.15 -0.45
C VAL A 219 -21.26 5.58 -0.39
N GLY A 220 -22.06 5.77 -1.44
CA GLY A 220 -23.41 5.21 -1.55
C GLY A 220 -24.31 5.56 -0.36
N GLY A 221 -25.03 4.56 0.14
CA GLY A 221 -25.93 4.69 1.28
C GLY A 221 -25.27 5.14 2.59
N HIS A 222 -23.95 5.13 2.69
CA HIS A 222 -23.21 5.56 3.88
C HIS A 222 -23.02 7.08 3.97
N ILE A 223 -23.41 7.85 2.94
CA ILE A 223 -23.15 9.30 2.88
C ILE A 223 -23.63 10.03 4.14
N ARG A 224 -24.87 9.79 4.59
CA ARG A 224 -25.45 10.49 5.75
C ARG A 224 -24.75 10.13 7.05
N SER A 225 -24.38 8.86 7.24
CA SER A 225 -23.63 8.44 8.43
C SER A 225 -22.20 8.99 8.41
N TYR A 226 -21.59 9.04 7.23
CA TYR A 226 -20.24 9.53 7.06
C TYR A 226 -20.13 11.04 7.31
N GLU A 227 -21.08 11.83 6.81
CA GLU A 227 -21.14 13.27 7.09
C GLU A 227 -21.32 13.55 8.58
N LYS A 228 -22.17 12.80 9.28
CA LYS A 228 -22.30 12.91 10.75
C LYS A 228 -20.99 12.59 11.47
N ASP A 229 -20.30 11.55 11.02
CA ASP A 229 -19.00 11.21 11.57
C ASP A 229 -17.98 12.34 11.30
N MET A 230 -17.95 12.93 10.11
CA MET A 230 -17.09 14.07 9.79
C MET A 230 -17.34 15.26 10.72
N ASP A 231 -18.61 15.57 11.00
CA ASP A 231 -19.00 16.66 11.91
C ASP A 231 -18.44 16.43 13.33
N VAL A 232 -18.49 15.19 13.85
CA VAL A 232 -17.92 14.83 15.17
C VAL A 232 -16.41 15.10 15.23
N TYR A 233 -15.70 14.86 14.13
CA TYR A 233 -14.25 15.04 14.06
C TYR A 233 -13.83 16.43 13.54
N ASN A 234 -14.79 17.34 13.29
CA ASN A 234 -14.55 18.67 12.72
C ASN A 234 -13.86 18.61 11.33
N ILE A 235 -14.16 17.60 10.53
CA ILE A 235 -13.58 17.45 9.18
C ILE A 235 -14.43 18.24 8.20
N SER A 236 -13.84 19.17 7.45
CA SER A 236 -14.60 20.00 6.53
C SER A 236 -15.02 19.21 5.30
N LYS A 237 -16.29 19.34 4.89
CA LYS A 237 -16.79 18.77 3.62
C LYS A 237 -16.01 19.27 2.41
N THR A 238 -15.45 20.48 2.47
CA THR A 238 -14.65 21.06 1.39
C THR A 238 -13.32 20.32 1.17
N GLU A 239 -12.86 19.52 2.14
CA GLU A 239 -11.66 18.70 1.99
C GLU A 239 -11.87 17.50 1.07
N PHE A 240 -13.13 17.10 0.82
CA PHE A 240 -13.48 15.96 -0.01
C PHE A 240 -14.47 16.36 -1.11
N PRO A 241 -14.02 17.13 -2.13
CA PRO A 241 -14.90 17.66 -3.17
C PRO A 241 -15.61 16.60 -4.02
N TYR A 242 -15.08 15.37 -4.05
CA TYR A 242 -15.66 14.25 -4.81
C TYR A 242 -16.56 13.33 -3.97
N LEU A 243 -16.72 13.61 -2.67
CA LEU A 243 -17.58 12.83 -1.79
C LEU A 243 -19.02 12.86 -2.30
N SER A 244 -19.58 11.67 -2.56
CA SER A 244 -20.93 11.58 -3.12
C SER A 244 -21.69 10.33 -2.70
N SER A 245 -23.02 10.39 -2.83
CA SER A 245 -23.93 9.27 -2.59
C SER A 245 -24.02 8.28 -3.77
N GLY A 246 -23.13 8.41 -4.77
CA GLY A 246 -23.07 7.47 -5.89
C GLY A 246 -22.75 6.05 -5.43
N GLU A 247 -23.06 5.05 -6.25
CA GLU A 247 -22.80 3.64 -5.94
C GLU A 247 -21.32 3.42 -5.58
N ALA A 248 -21.09 2.79 -4.42
CA ALA A 248 -19.76 2.53 -3.90
C ALA A 248 -19.24 1.19 -4.43
N THR A 249 -18.42 1.24 -5.48
CA THR A 249 -17.81 0.05 -6.08
C THR A 249 -16.48 -0.34 -5.42
N PHE A 250 -15.79 0.64 -4.83
CA PHE A 250 -14.48 0.46 -4.21
C PHE A 250 -14.63 0.27 -2.70
N ILE A 251 -14.57 -0.99 -2.28
CA ILE A 251 -14.84 -1.44 -0.91
C ILE A 251 -13.55 -1.97 -0.28
N SER A 252 -13.26 -1.53 0.95
CA SER A 252 -12.15 -2.05 1.75
C SER A 252 -12.38 -3.50 2.14
N SER A 253 -11.40 -4.36 1.84
CA SER A 253 -11.41 -5.79 2.23
C SER A 253 -11.45 -5.99 3.74
N ALA A 254 -10.79 -5.11 4.51
CA ALA A 254 -10.67 -5.21 5.95
C ALA A 254 -11.97 -4.86 6.70
N TRP A 255 -12.77 -3.94 6.16
CA TRP A 255 -13.94 -3.40 6.85
C TRP A 255 -15.28 -3.68 6.15
N GLY A 256 -15.26 -4.08 4.88
CA GLY A 256 -16.47 -4.22 4.08
C GLY A 256 -17.22 -2.90 3.87
N LEU A 257 -16.49 -1.77 3.87
CA LEU A 257 -17.02 -0.41 3.76
C LEU A 257 -16.32 0.36 2.63
N PRO A 258 -16.98 1.38 2.03
CA PRO A 258 -16.33 2.28 1.08
C PRO A 258 -15.10 2.94 1.71
N TYR A 259 -14.04 3.15 0.94
CA TYR A 259 -12.73 3.53 1.48
C TYR A 259 -12.71 4.76 2.39
N PRO A 260 -13.38 5.89 2.08
CA PRO A 260 -13.40 7.04 3.00
C PRO A 260 -14.02 6.69 4.37
N VAL A 261 -15.09 5.89 4.36
CA VAL A 261 -15.78 5.41 5.57
C VAL A 261 -14.89 4.43 6.33
N ALA A 262 -14.27 3.49 5.63
CA ALA A 262 -13.34 2.52 6.20
C ALA A 262 -12.12 3.19 6.84
N ALA A 263 -11.52 4.18 6.17
CA ALA A 263 -10.36 4.92 6.68
C ALA A 263 -10.69 5.71 7.95
N LEU A 264 -11.87 6.35 8.02
CA LEU A 264 -12.27 7.03 9.24
C LEU A 264 -12.53 6.03 10.40
N LYS A 265 -13.09 4.86 10.10
CA LYS A 265 -13.27 3.78 11.07
C LYS A 265 -11.92 3.20 11.55
N GLU A 266 -10.95 3.08 10.66
CA GLU A 266 -9.58 2.68 10.98
C GLU A 266 -8.92 3.72 11.89
N TYR A 267 -9.02 5.00 11.55
CA TYR A 267 -8.54 6.11 12.39
C TYR A 267 -9.11 6.03 13.81
N LYS A 268 -10.43 5.86 13.94
CA LYS A 268 -11.11 5.69 15.24
C LYS A 268 -10.53 4.53 16.04
N THR A 269 -10.28 3.40 15.38
CA THR A 269 -9.73 2.19 15.99
C THR A 269 -8.29 2.40 16.46
N ILE A 270 -7.45 3.05 15.64
CA ILE A 270 -6.06 3.39 15.96
C ILE A 270 -6.03 4.33 17.18
N MET A 271 -6.80 5.42 17.14
CA MET A 271 -6.81 6.41 18.21
C MET A 271 -7.38 5.87 19.51
N GLY A 272 -8.41 5.03 19.46
CA GLY A 272 -8.90 4.32 20.65
C GLY A 272 -7.80 3.50 21.34
N LYS A 273 -7.00 2.73 20.56
CA LYS A 273 -5.86 1.97 21.11
C LYS A 273 -4.74 2.88 21.64
N VAL A 274 -4.43 3.96 20.93
CA VAL A 274 -3.44 4.96 21.35
C VAL A 274 -3.82 5.55 22.70
N CYS A 275 -5.08 5.98 22.84
CA CYS A 275 -5.59 6.57 24.07
C CYS A 275 -5.60 5.59 25.24
N GLN A 276 -6.00 4.34 25.02
CA GLN A 276 -5.90 3.29 26.05
C GLN A 276 -4.46 3.06 26.52
N ASN A 277 -3.50 3.06 25.59
CA ASN A 277 -2.08 2.86 25.91
C ASN A 277 -1.49 4.07 26.65
N ASP A 278 -1.78 5.29 26.21
CA ASP A 278 -1.31 6.51 26.86
C ASP A 278 -1.94 6.67 28.26
N GLN A 279 -3.20 6.26 28.46
CA GLN A 279 -3.83 6.22 29.77
C GLN A 279 -3.10 5.27 30.73
N LYS A 280 -2.77 4.04 30.29
CA LYS A 280 -1.98 3.09 31.09
C LYS A 280 -0.62 3.67 31.46
N ARG A 281 0.03 4.37 30.52
CA ARG A 281 1.31 5.05 30.77
C ARG A 281 1.18 6.19 31.79
N LEU A 282 0.13 7.01 31.69
CA LEU A 282 -0.15 8.07 32.67
C LEU A 282 -0.30 7.52 34.09
N VAL A 283 -1.01 6.40 34.25
CA VAL A 283 -1.16 5.73 35.56
C VAL A 283 0.20 5.28 36.11
N LEU A 284 1.08 4.72 35.28
CA LEU A 284 2.42 4.33 35.68
C LEU A 284 3.30 5.53 36.05
N MET A 285 3.27 6.59 35.24
CA MET A 285 4.01 7.82 35.52
C MET A 285 3.53 8.45 36.83
N GLN A 286 2.22 8.50 37.08
CA GLN A 286 1.66 9.04 38.31
C GLN A 286 2.08 8.25 39.55
N LYS A 287 2.17 6.91 39.47
CA LYS A 287 2.69 6.07 40.56
C LYS A 287 4.16 6.37 40.88
N ASN A 288 4.94 6.75 39.87
CA ASN A 288 6.36 7.06 40.01
C ASN A 288 6.63 8.52 40.42
N LEU A 289 5.60 9.38 40.45
CA LEU A 289 5.70 10.71 41.03
C LEU A 289 5.80 10.57 42.56
N GLY A 290 7.03 10.48 43.08
CA GLY A 290 7.28 10.56 44.52
C GLY A 290 6.70 11.84 45.12
N ARG A 291 6.41 11.83 46.43
CA ARG A 291 6.08 13.05 47.18
C ARG A 291 7.36 13.89 47.31
N LEU A 292 7.38 15.07 46.69
CA LEU A 292 8.44 16.06 46.90
C LEU A 292 8.11 16.94 48.11
N PRO A 293 9.12 17.46 48.83
CA PRO A 293 8.93 18.52 49.82
C PRO A 293 8.29 19.76 49.17
N ALA A 294 7.43 20.47 49.90
CA ALA A 294 6.75 21.67 49.42
C ALA A 294 7.69 22.83 48.99
N SER A 295 8.97 22.74 49.35
CA SER A 295 10.03 23.71 49.04
C SER A 295 10.74 23.48 47.70
N GLU A 296 10.55 22.33 47.04
CA GLU A 296 11.19 22.06 45.75
C GLU A 296 10.30 22.47 44.56
N SER A 297 10.90 23.19 43.61
CA SER A 297 10.26 23.48 42.33
C SER A 297 9.95 22.18 41.57
N THR A 298 8.86 22.18 40.78
CA THR A 298 8.38 21.05 39.97
C THR A 298 9.51 20.16 39.43
N SER A 299 9.60 18.91 39.88
CA SER A 299 10.67 18.01 39.41
C SER A 299 10.60 17.80 37.89
N PRO A 300 11.72 17.45 37.23
CA PRO A 300 11.72 17.08 35.81
C PRO A 300 10.63 16.06 35.47
N MET A 301 10.42 15.06 36.34
CA MET A 301 9.38 14.04 36.16
C MET A 301 7.96 14.60 36.26
N GLN A 302 7.71 15.55 37.17
CA GLN A 302 6.43 16.25 37.26
C GLN A 302 6.16 17.13 36.03
N ARG A 303 7.20 17.81 35.49
CA ARG A 303 7.08 18.58 34.23
C ARG A 303 6.76 17.68 33.04
N GLN A 304 7.44 16.54 32.93
CA GLN A 304 7.17 15.54 31.90
C GLN A 304 5.75 14.97 32.02
N TYR A 305 5.29 14.66 33.23
CA TYR A 305 3.92 14.21 33.46
C TYR A 305 2.90 15.25 33.01
N LYS A 306 3.03 16.52 33.44
CA LYS A 306 2.10 17.59 33.06
C LYS A 306 2.04 17.79 31.54
N THR A 307 3.20 17.79 30.88
CA THR A 307 3.29 17.92 29.42
C THR A 307 2.60 16.75 28.73
N PHE A 308 2.89 15.52 29.15
CA PHE A 308 2.29 14.32 28.57
C PHE A 308 0.78 14.23 28.84
N PHE A 309 0.32 14.61 30.04
CA PHE A 309 -1.10 14.66 30.39
C PHE A 309 -1.88 15.67 29.54
N SER A 310 -1.33 16.87 29.32
CA SER A 310 -1.95 17.87 28.44
C SER A 310 -2.07 17.36 27.01
N SER A 311 -1.00 16.77 26.49
CA SER A 311 -0.93 16.20 25.14
C SER A 311 -1.92 15.02 24.98
N TYR A 312 -2.00 14.12 25.98
CA TYR A 312 -3.02 13.07 26.04
C TYR A 312 -4.44 13.63 26.03
N ARG A 313 -4.74 14.61 26.89
CA ARG A 313 -6.08 15.19 26.98
C ARG A 313 -6.53 15.77 25.65
N ASN A 314 -5.67 16.56 25.01
CA ASN A 314 -5.97 17.19 23.73
C ASN A 314 -6.29 16.17 22.63
N ARG A 315 -5.58 15.03 22.58
CA ARG A 315 -5.83 13.99 21.58
C ARG A 315 -7.01 13.08 21.91
N CYS A 316 -7.19 12.75 23.19
CA CYS A 316 -8.03 11.65 23.63
C CYS A 316 -9.40 12.07 24.17
N GLU A 317 -9.67 13.36 24.37
CA GLU A 317 -10.97 13.84 24.87
C GLU A 317 -12.15 13.39 24.02
N LYS A 318 -11.96 13.26 22.70
CA LYS A 318 -12.99 12.75 21.77
C LYS A 318 -13.14 11.23 21.74
N PHE A 319 -12.30 10.50 22.48
CA PHE A 319 -12.24 9.03 22.52
C PHE A 319 -12.47 8.45 23.92
N MET A 320 -12.73 9.31 24.91
CA MET A 320 -13.14 8.97 26.27
C MET A 320 -14.66 9.00 26.38
#